data_AF-A0AAU6VMX3-F1
#
_entry.id   AF-A0AAU6VMX3-F1
#
_cell.length_a   1.000
_cell.length_b   1.000
_cell.length_c   1.000
_cell.angle_alpha   90.00
_cell.angle_beta   90.00
_cell.angle_gamma   90.00
#
_symmetry.space_group_name_H-M   'P 1'
#
loop_
_entity.id
_entity.type
_entity.pdbx_description
1 polymer ?
#
loop_
_entity_poly.entity_id
_entity_poly.type
_entity_poly.pdbx_seq_one_letter_code
_entity_poly.pdbx_strand_id
1 'polypeptide(L)' 'MYLSNAERWAQICDKQVELMGKLSEQFPERREQLQHLTHSWQDVKQQVRQGDTPHIPPLR' A
#
# COMPACT_ATOMS: atom_id res chain seq x y z
N MET A 1 10.68 -21.45 -5.77
CA MET A 1 9.29 -21.05 -6.05
C MET A 1 9.34 -19.70 -6.73
N TYR A 2 9.02 -19.59 -8.02
CA TYR A 2 8.99 -18.29 -8.70
C TYR A 2 7.71 -17.58 -8.24
N LEU A 3 7.86 -16.49 -7.48
CA LEU A 3 6.73 -15.64 -7.11
C LEU A 3 6.06 -15.15 -8.38
N SER A 4 4.74 -15.36 -8.47
CA SER A 4 3.90 -14.77 -9.49
C SER A 4 4.05 -13.24 -9.47
N ASN A 5 3.75 -12.59 -10.60
CA ASN A 5 3.79 -11.13 -10.65
C ASN A 5 2.89 -10.50 -9.59
N ALA A 6 1.73 -11.10 -9.31
CA ALA A 6 0.82 -10.66 -8.24
C ALA A 6 1.48 -10.71 -6.86
N GLU A 7 2.23 -11.77 -6.55
CA GLU A 7 2.93 -11.87 -5.27
C GLU A 7 4.08 -10.87 -5.14
N ARG A 8 4.82 -10.59 -6.22
CA ARG A 8 5.84 -9.52 -6.21
C ARG A 8 5.22 -8.15 -5.95
N TRP A 9 4.11 -7.86 -6.62
CA TRP A 9 3.38 -6.61 -6.39
C TRP A 9 2.82 -6.52 -4.97
N ALA A 10 2.30 -7.62 -4.42
CA ALA A 10 1.84 -7.67 -3.04
C ALA A 10 2.98 -7.39 -2.03
N GLN A 11 4.19 -7.89 -2.29
CA GLN A 11 5.37 -7.58 -1.48
C GLN A 11 5.79 -6.11 -1.56
N ILE A 12 5.65 -5.49 -2.73
CA ILE A 12 5.90 -4.05 -2.88
C ILE A 12 4.91 -3.26 -2.03
N CYS A 13 3.62 -3.63 -2.07
CA CYS A 13 2.60 -2.97 -1.24
C CYS A 13 2.93 -3.09 0.26
N ASP A 14 3.41 -4.25 0.72
CA ASP A 14 3.83 -4.46 2.11
C ASP A 14 4.98 -3.53 2.51
N LYS A 15 5.99 -3.36 1.66
CA LYS A 15 7.09 -2.43 1.89
C LYS A 15 6.61 -0.98 1.97
N GLN A 16 5.63 -0.60 1.16
CA GLN A 16 5.07 0.75 1.20
C GLN A 16 4.26 0.99 2.47
N VAL A 17 3.45 0.03 2.92
CA VAL A 17 2.73 0.09 4.20
C VAL A 17 3.71 0.27 5.36
N GLU A 18 4.78 -0.51 5.40
CA GLU A 18 5.83 -0.39 6.42
C GLU A 18 6.49 1.00 6.41
N LEU A 19 6.82 1.52 5.23
CA LEU A 19 7.39 2.85 5.07
C LEU A 19 6.43 3.95 5.57
N MET A 20 5.15 3.87 5.20
CA MET A 20 4.15 4.84 5.66
C MET A 20 4.00 4.82 7.19
N GLY A 21 4.05 3.62 7.81
CA GLY A 21 4.06 3.47 9.26
C GLY A 21 5.22 4.23 9.90
N LYS A 22 6.45 4.01 9.43
CA LYS A 22 7.65 4.72 9.92
C LYS A 22 7.56 6.22 9.71
N LEU A 23 7.07 6.67 8.56
CA LEU A 23 6.86 8.10 8.28
C LEU A 23 5.82 8.70 9.23
N SER A 24 4.78 7.96 9.60
CA SER A 24 3.72 8.45 10.50
C SER A 24 4.22 8.67 11.93
N GLU A 25 5.25 7.92 12.34
CA GLU A 25 5.94 8.11 13.62
C GLU A 25 6.87 9.33 13.58
N GLN A 26 7.54 9.57 12.46
CA GLN A 26 8.47 10.70 12.29
C GLN A 26 7.75 12.04 12.04
N PHE A 27 6.62 12.02 11.36
CA PHE A 27 5.84 13.20 10.95
C PHE A 27 4.41 13.10 11.49
N PRO A 28 4.21 13.24 12.81
CA PRO A 28 2.90 13.09 13.43
C PRO A 28 1.86 14.08 12.90
N GLU A 29 2.29 15.26 12.43
CA GLU A 29 1.44 16.26 11.78
C GLU A 29 0.85 15.80 10.44
N ARG A 30 1.43 14.74 9.82
CA ARG A 30 0.93 14.13 8.58
C ARG A 30 0.29 12.76 8.79
N ARG A 31 0.06 12.37 10.05
CA ARG A 31 -0.35 11.01 10.40
C ARG A 31 -1.63 10.59 9.70
N GLU A 32 -2.62 11.47 9.62
CA GLU A 32 -3.90 11.18 8.97
C GLU A 32 -3.73 10.91 7.46
N GLN A 33 -2.99 11.77 6.74
CA GLN A 33 -2.71 11.55 5.33
C GLN A 33 -1.90 10.28 5.09
N LEU A 34 -0.91 9.99 5.95
CA LEU A 34 -0.10 8.78 5.86
C LEU A 34 -0.90 7.51 6.19
N GLN A 35 -1.88 7.59 7.09
CA GLN A 35 -2.84 6.52 7.34
C GLN A 35 -3.74 6.30 6.13
N HIS A 36 -4.23 7.35 5.47
CA HIS A 36 -5.02 7.20 4.25
C HIS A 36 -4.22 6.50 3.14
N LEU A 37 -2.96 6.91 2.92
CA LEU A 37 -2.04 6.25 1.99
C LEU A 37 -1.80 4.78 2.35
N THR A 38 -1.66 4.48 3.65
CA THR A 38 -1.49 3.12 4.14
C THR A 38 -2.68 2.24 3.77
N HIS A 39 -3.90 2.71 3.99
CA HIS A 39 -5.11 1.99 3.59
C HIS A 39 -5.18 1.80 2.07
N SER A 40 -4.88 2.84 1.27
CA SER A 40 -4.85 2.70 -0.19
C SER A 40 -3.86 1.62 -0.67
N TRP A 41 -2.68 1.50 -0.05
CA TRP A 41 -1.74 0.43 -0.37
C TRP A 41 -2.25 -0.97 0.00
N GLN A 42 -3.01 -1.09 1.10
CA GLN A 42 -3.66 -2.34 1.47
C GLN A 42 -4.75 -2.73 0.46
N ASP A 43 -5.52 -1.76 -0.02
CA ASP A 43 -6.56 -1.99 -1.04
C ASP A 43 -5.95 -2.44 -2.36
N VAL A 44 -4.87 -1.78 -2.81
CA VAL A 44 -4.11 -2.19 -4.01
C VAL A 44 -3.58 -3.61 -3.85
N LYS A 45 -3.03 -3.94 -2.68
CA LYS A 45 -2.54 -5.30 -2.39
C LYS A 45 -3.64 -6.35 -2.55
N GLN A 46 -4.86 -6.05 -2.09
CA GLN A 46 -5.98 -6.97 -2.24
C GLN A 46 -6.39 -7.15 -3.71
N GLN A 47 -6.53 -6.04 -4.46
CA GLN A 47 -6.87 -6.06 -5.89
C GLN A 47 -5.84 -6.88 -6.70
N VAL A 48 -4.55 -6.62 -6.47
CA VAL A 48 -3.45 -7.36 -7.12
C VAL A 48 -3.52 -8.85 -6.82
N ARG A 49 -3.81 -9.24 -5.57
CA ARG A 49 -3.91 -10.66 -5.17
C ARG A 49 -5.12 -11.36 -5.80
N GLN A 50 -6.17 -10.61 -6.11
CA GLN A 50 -7.35 -11.12 -6.81
C GLN A 50 -7.12 -11.21 -8.33
N GLY A 51 -6.00 -10.68 -8.84
CA GLY A 51 -5.69 -10.64 -10.27
C GLY A 51 -6.27 -9.43 -10.99
N ASP A 52 -6.82 -8.47 -10.24
CA ASP A 52 -7.40 -7.25 -10.79
C ASP A 52 -6.32 -6.23 -11.17
N THR A 53 -6.66 -5.36 -12.13
CA THR A 53 -5.91 -4.14 -12.38
C THR A 53 -6.26 -3.12 -11.28
N PRO A 54 -5.30 -2.65 -10.47
CA PRO A 54 -5.62 -1.78 -9.36
C PRO A 54 -6.23 -0.45 -9.80
N HIS A 55 -7.38 -0.10 -9.22
CA HIS A 55 -7.98 1.21 -9.34
C HIS A 55 -7.80 1.97 -8.04
N ILE A 56 -7.07 3.08 -8.09
CA ILE A 56 -6.84 3.95 -6.93
C ILE A 56 -7.63 5.24 -7.15
N PRO A 57 -8.64 5.53 -6.32
CA PRO A 57 -9.33 6.82 -6.39
C PRO A 57 -8.35 7.96 -6.08
N PRO A 58 -8.56 9.16 -6.65
CA PRO A 58 -7.67 10.29 -6.42
C PRO A 58 -7.56 10.60 -4.92
N LEU A 59 -6.32 10.81 -4.47
CA LEU A 59 -6.02 11.23 -3.11
C LEU A 59 -6.67 12.61 -2.89
N ARG A 60 -7.61 12.67 -1.95
CA ARG A 60 -8.26 13.91 -1.53
C ARG A 60 -7.46 14.62 -0.45
#